data_AF-A0A397M3U3-F1
#
_entry.id   AF-A0A397M3U3-F1
#
_cell.length_a   1.000
_cell.length_b   1.000
_cell.length_c   1.000
_cell.angle_alpha   90.00
_cell.angle_beta   90.00
_cell.angle_gamma   90.00
#
_symmetry.space_group_name_H-M   'P 1'
#
loop_
_entity.id
_entity.type
_entity.pdbx_description
1 polymer ?
#
loop_
_entity_poly.entity_id
_entity_poly.type
_entity_poly.pdbx_seq_one_letter_code
_entity_poly.pdbx_strand_id
1 'polypeptide(L)'
;MKNGDMPTAPMLNEHGCPQHYSSILVQQGQVTGLTKRELIAAMAMQGFLANKAHATHFMPEHDARYCIQIADALLAELEQSA
;
A
#
# COMPACT_ATOMS: atom_id res chain seq x y z
N MET A 1 12.06 -4.11 -8.73
CA MET A 1 10.91 -3.95 -7.83
C MET A 1 9.65 -4.17 -8.65
N LYS A 2 8.66 -4.91 -8.16
CA LYS A 2 7.36 -4.99 -8.85
C LYS A 2 6.59 -3.69 -8.64
N ASN A 3 5.55 -3.41 -9.42
CA ASN A 3 4.79 -2.16 -9.29
C ASN A 3 4.25 -1.95 -7.88
N GLY A 4 3.71 -3.00 -7.27
CA GLY A 4 3.19 -2.96 -5.89
C GLY A 4 4.21 -2.63 -4.82
N ASP A 5 5.48 -2.98 -5.03
CA ASP A 5 6.59 -2.71 -4.09
C ASP A 5 7.12 -1.28 -4.23
N MET A 6 6.70 -0.53 -5.25
CA MET A 6 7.11 0.85 -5.42
C MET A 6 6.49 1.72 -4.32
N PRO A 7 7.22 2.71 -3.81
CA PRO A 7 6.70 3.64 -2.81
C PRO A 7 5.63 4.55 -3.39
N THR A 8 4.66 4.95 -2.56
CA THR A 8 3.48 5.72 -3.00
C THR A 8 3.70 7.23 -3.14
N ALA A 9 4.94 7.70 -2.93
CA ALA A 9 5.43 9.09 -3.00
C ALA A 9 4.77 10.09 -2.00
N PRO A 10 5.52 11.13 -1.53
CA PRO A 10 6.98 11.30 -1.64
C PRO A 10 7.70 10.42 -0.63
N MET A 11 8.78 9.77 -1.06
CA MET A 11 9.69 9.10 -0.13
C MET A 11 10.50 10.15 0.60
N LEU A 12 10.62 10.01 1.92
CA LEU A 12 11.43 10.90 2.75
C LEU A 12 12.57 10.09 3.36
N ASN A 13 13.76 10.68 3.41
CA ASN A 13 14.84 10.13 4.25
C ASN A 13 14.59 10.45 5.74
N GLU A 14 15.46 9.98 6.62
CA GLU A 14 15.41 10.25 8.07
C GLU A 14 15.42 11.74 8.45
N HIS A 15 15.83 12.62 7.53
CA HIS A 15 15.86 14.07 7.70
C HIS A 15 14.67 14.78 7.06
N GLY A 16 13.69 14.05 6.51
CA GLY A 16 12.52 14.64 5.84
C GLY A 16 12.79 15.20 4.44
N CYS A 17 13.93 14.87 3.82
CA CYS A 17 14.24 15.29 2.46
C CYS A 17 13.60 14.35 1.43
N PRO A 18 12.98 14.88 0.35
CA PRO A 18 12.40 14.06 -0.71
C PRO A 18 13.44 13.22 -1.43
N GLN A 19 13.14 11.95 -1.67
CA GLN A 19 13.90 11.03 -2.50
C GLN A 19 13.04 10.50 -3.65
N HIS A 20 13.66 10.36 -4.82
CA HIS A 20 13.04 9.68 -5.96
C HIS A 20 13.35 8.19 -5.88
N TYR A 21 12.39 7.32 -6.21
CA TYR A 21 12.53 5.87 -6.11
C TYR A 21 13.66 5.28 -6.98
N SER A 22 14.09 6.00 -8.02
CA SER A 22 15.21 5.63 -8.89
C SER A 22 16.57 6.18 -8.43
N SER A 23 16.64 6.85 -7.28
CA SER A 23 17.90 7.32 -6.72
C SER A 23 18.75 6.12 -6.30
N ILE A 24 20.04 6.13 -6.68
CA ILE A 24 21.04 5.12 -6.28
C ILE A 24 21.14 4.98 -4.75
N LEU A 25 20.68 5.99 -4.00
CA LEU A 25 20.70 6.04 -2.53
C LEU A 25 19.47 5.40 -1.86
N VAL A 26 18.58 4.73 -2.61
CA VAL A 26 17.36 4.12 -2.06
C VAL A 26 17.60 2.62 -1.88
N GLN A 27 18.17 2.24 -0.75
CA GLN A 27 18.21 0.85 -0.30
C GLN A 27 17.03 0.54 0.64
N GLN A 28 16.69 -0.74 0.77
CA GLN A 28 15.68 -1.20 1.73
C GLN A 28 16.02 -0.69 3.14
N GLY A 29 15.09 0.02 3.78
CA GLY A 29 15.24 0.59 5.12
C GLY A 29 15.74 2.04 5.18
N GLN A 30 16.12 2.67 4.06
CA GLN A 30 16.62 4.06 4.04
C GLN A 30 15.52 5.13 3.85
N VAL A 31 14.31 4.70 3.53
CA VAL A 31 13.16 5.59 3.32
C VAL A 31 11.98 5.13 4.16
N THR A 32 11.24 6.10 4.70
CA THR A 32 10.03 5.85 5.48
C THR A 32 8.80 6.11 4.60
N GLY A 33 7.77 5.27 4.72
CA GLY A 33 6.52 5.40 3.95
C GLY A 33 5.89 4.05 3.63
N LEU A 34 4.73 4.10 2.95
CA LEU A 34 4.01 2.93 2.46
C LEU A 34 4.38 2.64 1.00
N THR A 35 4.45 1.36 0.66
CA THR A 35 4.40 0.88 -0.72
C THR A 35 3.01 1.12 -1.33
N LYS A 36 2.91 1.14 -2.67
CA LYS A 36 1.63 1.26 -3.40
C LYS A 36 0.64 0.20 -2.93
N ARG A 37 1.10 -1.04 -2.77
CA ARG A 37 0.27 -2.15 -2.28
C ARG A 37 -0.24 -1.89 -0.86
N GLU A 38 0.62 -1.48 0.05
CA GLU A 38 0.24 -1.18 1.44
C GLU A 38 -0.73 0.00 1.53
N LEU A 39 -0.52 1.07 0.74
CA LEU A 39 -1.46 2.19 0.73
C LEU A 39 -2.84 1.76 0.23
N ILE A 40 -2.90 1.05 -0.91
CA ILE A 40 -4.18 0.61 -1.47
C ILE A 40 -4.90 -0.33 -0.48
N ALA A 41 -4.17 -1.27 0.13
CA ALA A 41 -4.73 -2.17 1.13
C ALA A 41 -5.24 -1.41 2.37
N ALA A 42 -4.52 -0.39 2.85
CA ALA A 42 -4.95 0.45 3.95
C ALA A 42 -6.23 1.24 3.61
N MET A 43 -6.32 1.80 2.40
CA MET A 43 -7.51 2.51 1.93
C MET A 43 -8.72 1.57 1.79
N ALA A 44 -8.52 0.38 1.23
CA ALA A 44 -9.57 -0.65 1.15
C ALA A 44 -10.05 -1.06 2.54
N MET A 45 -9.12 -1.26 3.49
CA MET A 45 -9.43 -1.58 4.87
C MET A 45 -10.22 -0.45 5.55
N GLN A 46 -9.82 0.81 5.37
CA GLN A 46 -10.55 1.95 5.93
C GLN A 46 -12.01 1.97 5.46
N GLY A 47 -12.25 1.82 4.15
CA GLY A 47 -13.62 1.77 3.60
C GLY A 47 -14.40 0.55 4.08
N PHE A 48 -13.76 -0.62 4.13
CA PHE A 48 -14.36 -1.86 4.59
C PHE A 48 -14.79 -1.79 6.06
N LEU A 49 -13.93 -1.26 6.93
CA LEU A 49 -14.22 -1.08 8.36
C LEU A 49 -15.35 -0.04 8.56
N ALA A 50 -15.37 1.04 7.78
CA ALA A 50 -16.39 2.08 7.87
C ALA A 50 -17.80 1.60 7.48
N ASN A 51 -17.91 0.63 6.57
CA ASN A 51 -19.19 0.12 6.07
C ASN A 51 -19.76 -1.05 6.90
N LYS A 52 -18.99 -1.66 7.80
CA LYS A 52 -19.45 -2.85 8.53
C LYS A 52 -20.47 -2.44 9.62
N ALA A 53 -21.73 -2.81 9.40
CA ALA A 53 -22.85 -2.46 10.29
C ALA A 53 -22.73 -3.03 11.72
N HIS A 54 -21.95 -4.11 11.91
CA HIS A 54 -21.75 -4.75 13.20
C HIS A 54 -20.25 -4.89 13.49
N ALA A 55 -19.74 -4.05 14.40
CA ALA A 55 -18.34 -4.01 14.79
C ALA A 55 -17.83 -5.29 15.49
N THR A 56 -18.70 -6.25 15.79
CA THR A 56 -18.34 -7.56 16.39
C THR A 56 -18.14 -8.66 15.34
N HIS A 57 -18.46 -8.40 14.07
CA HIS A 57 -18.35 -9.38 12.98
C HIS A 57 -17.04 -9.21 12.19
N PHE A 58 -15.95 -8.81 12.85
CA PHE A 58 -14.62 -8.83 12.25
C PHE A 58 -14.01 -10.22 12.39
N MET A 59 -13.46 -10.71 11.28
CA MET A 59 -12.52 -11.83 11.29
C MET A 59 -11.22 -11.26 10.75
N PRO A 60 -10.35 -10.71 11.63
CA PRO A 60 -9.21 -9.89 11.21
C PRO A 60 -8.36 -10.52 10.12
N GLU A 61 -8.14 -11.84 10.19
CA GLU A 61 -7.35 -12.59 9.22
C GLU A 61 -8.02 -12.65 7.84
N HIS A 62 -9.35 -12.81 7.79
CA HIS A 62 -10.10 -12.83 6.53
C HIS A 62 -10.27 -11.42 5.96
N ASP A 63 -10.57 -10.45 6.82
CA ASP A 63 -10.78 -9.06 6.43
C ASP A 63 -9.48 -8.44 5.89
N ALA A 64 -8.34 -8.69 6.54
CA ALA A 64 -7.03 -8.26 6.04
C ALA A 64 -6.67 -8.92 4.71
N ARG A 65 -6.91 -10.23 4.58
CA ARG A 65 -6.67 -10.96 3.32
C ARG A 65 -7.47 -10.39 2.18
N TYR A 66 -8.75 -10.08 2.42
CA TYR A 66 -9.62 -9.47 1.41
C TYR A 66 -9.10 -8.10 0.94
N CYS A 67 -8.68 -7.24 1.87
CA CYS A 67 -8.12 -5.92 1.52
C CYS A 67 -6.82 -6.03 0.71
N ILE A 68 -5.96 -7.00 1.03
CA ILE A 68 -4.75 -7.29 0.26
C ILE A 68 -5.11 -7.76 -1.15
N GLN A 69 -6.12 -8.63 -1.29
CA GLN A 69 -6.58 -9.11 -2.60
C GLN A 69 -7.13 -8.00 -3.48
N ILE A 70 -7.83 -7.02 -2.91
CA ILE A 70 -8.26 -5.80 -3.62
C ILE A 70 -7.04 -5.04 -4.15
N ALA A 71 -6.02 -4.85 -3.31
CA ALA A 71 -4.81 -4.14 -3.71
C ALA A 71 -4.07 -4.86 -4.86
N ASP A 72 -3.94 -6.18 -4.77
CA ASP A 72 -3.31 -6.99 -5.81
C ASP A 72 -4.09 -6.93 -7.13
N ALA A 73 -5.42 -7.00 -7.08
CA ALA A 73 -6.28 -6.91 -8.26
C ALA A 73 -6.18 -5.54 -8.96
N LEU A 74 -6.19 -4.45 -8.18
CA LEU A 74 -6.07 -3.10 -8.75
C LEU A 74 -4.70 -2.86 -9.41
N LEU A 75 -3.63 -3.31 -8.76
CA LEU A 75 -2.28 -3.20 -9.32
C LEU A 75 -2.14 -3.99 -10.62
N ALA A 76 -2.71 -5.20 -10.69
CA ALA A 76 -2.72 -6.01 -11.89
C ALA A 76 -3.53 -5.36 -13.04
N GLU A 77 -4.64 -4.70 -12.73
CA GLU A 77 -5.43 -3.98 -13.74
C GLU A 77 -4.69 -2.76 -14.28
N LEU A 78 -4.03 -2.00 -13.40
CA LEU A 78 -3.24 -0.84 -13.79
C LEU A 78 -2.03 -1.21 -14.65
N GLU A 79 -1.43 -2.38 -14.41
CA GLU A 79 -0.34 -2.90 -15.26
C GLU A 79 -0.83 -3.29 -16.65
N GLN A 80 -2.08 -3.72 -16.81
CA GLN A 80 -2.68 -4.05 -18.11
C GLN A 80 -3.16 -2.81 -18.87
N SER A 81 -3.53 -1.75 -18.15
CA SER A 81 -4.07 -0.51 -18.71
C SER A 81 -3.00 0.55 -19.06
N ALA A 82 -1.71 0.26 -18.82
CA ALA A 82 -0.58 1.15 -19.05
C ALA A 82 0.18 0.81 -20.33
#